data_AF-A0AAJ0CXS2-F1
#
_entry.id   AF-A0AAJ0CXS2-F1
#
_cell.length_a   1.000
_cell.length_b   1.000
_cell.length_c   1.000
_cell.angle_alpha   90.00
_cell.angle_beta   90.00
_cell.angle_gamma   90.00
#
_symmetry.space_group_name_H-M   'P 1'
#
loop_
_entity.id
_entity.type
_entity.pdbx_description
1 polymer ?
#
loop_
_entity_poly.entity_id
_entity_poly.type
_entity_poly.pdbx_seq_one_letter_code
_entity_poly.pdbx_strand_id
1 'polypeptide(L)'
;MAEEHNPTVREGAATSHGEDELQIIAKSAEDRKAASALASLDAAGHDETNNKEVDSEAVNQAMKSLGGSKPSASLKSPPAKNVKVDDQDIALVVDQLELTKAKATELLKAHDGDAVKAMKAWVKA
;
A
#
# COMPACT_ATOMS: atom_id res chain seq x y z
N MET A 1 -36.05 -42.18 -33.43
CA MET A 1 -35.04 -42.90 -32.65
C MET A 1 -34.67 -41.97 -31.51
N ALA A 2 -35.13 -42.32 -30.31
CA ALA A 2 -34.85 -41.58 -29.09
C ALA A 2 -33.46 -41.99 -28.63
N GLU A 3 -32.56 -41.02 -28.47
CA GLU A 3 -31.28 -41.27 -27.81
C GLU A 3 -31.13 -40.29 -26.65
N GLU A 4 -30.92 -40.91 -25.50
CA GLU A 4 -31.17 -40.43 -24.16
C GLU A 4 -29.93 -39.71 -23.64
N HIS A 5 -30.07 -38.43 -23.30
CA HIS A 5 -28.97 -37.65 -22.74
C HIS A 5 -28.84 -37.91 -21.24
N ASN A 6 -27.82 -38.66 -20.83
CA ASN A 6 -27.40 -38.81 -19.43
C ASN A 6 -26.21 -37.88 -19.13
N PRO A 7 -26.36 -36.88 -18.22
CA PRO A 7 -25.22 -36.11 -17.74
C PRO A 7 -24.71 -36.67 -16.41
N THR A 8 -23.69 -37.53 -16.45
CA THR A 8 -22.83 -37.76 -15.27
C THR A 8 -21.40 -37.98 -15.73
N VAL A 9 -20.70 -36.86 -15.96
CA VAL A 9 -19.26 -36.76 -15.71
C VAL A 9 -19.00 -35.38 -15.10
N ARG A 10 -18.87 -35.37 -13.78
CA ARG A 10 -18.30 -34.28 -12.99
C ARG A 10 -16.84 -34.63 -12.77
N GLU A 11 -15.92 -33.93 -13.42
CA GLU A 11 -14.51 -33.92 -13.02
C GLU A 11 -13.94 -32.52 -13.24
N GLY A 12 -13.17 -32.06 -12.26
CA GLY A 12 -12.94 -30.65 -11.99
C GLY A 12 -11.78 -30.03 -12.77
N ALA A 13 -11.67 -28.71 -12.55
CA ALA A 13 -10.50 -27.87 -12.72
C ALA A 13 -10.05 -27.51 -14.14
N ALA A 14 -10.68 -26.48 -14.71
CA ALA A 14 -9.95 -25.37 -15.31
C ALA A 14 -10.84 -24.11 -15.36
N THR A 15 -10.40 -23.09 -14.64
CA THR A 15 -11.00 -21.78 -14.48
C THR A 15 -11.26 -21.10 -15.83
N SER A 16 -12.53 -21.05 -16.23
CA SER A 16 -13.03 -20.14 -17.27
C SER A 16 -14.37 -19.59 -16.79
N HIS A 17 -14.31 -18.67 -15.83
CA HIS A 17 -15.47 -17.85 -15.51
C HIS A 17 -15.02 -16.46 -15.10
N GLY A 18 -14.81 -15.63 -16.12
CA GLY A 18 -15.00 -14.20 -15.94
C GLY A 18 -16.47 -13.94 -15.58
N GLU A 19 -16.66 -12.96 -14.70
CA GLU A 19 -17.83 -12.11 -14.53
C GLU A 19 -19.00 -12.47 -13.59
N ASP A 20 -19.04 -13.63 -12.92
CA ASP A 20 -20.10 -13.95 -11.93
C ASP A 20 -19.60 -14.17 -10.47
N GLU A 21 -18.44 -13.61 -10.09
CA GLU A 21 -17.91 -13.63 -8.71
C GLU A 21 -18.02 -12.26 -8.00
N LEU A 22 -18.62 -11.25 -8.63
CA LEU A 22 -18.70 -9.90 -8.06
C LEU A 22 -20.02 -9.58 -7.34
N GLN A 23 -20.98 -10.52 -7.30
CA GLN A 23 -22.32 -10.26 -6.74
C GLN A 23 -22.64 -11.03 -5.43
N ILE A 24 -21.88 -12.08 -5.08
CA ILE A 24 -22.13 -12.84 -3.83
C ILE A 24 -21.39 -12.26 -2.61
N ILE A 25 -20.43 -11.36 -2.83
CA ILE A 25 -19.72 -10.64 -1.74
C ILE A 25 -20.53 -9.41 -1.27
N ALA A 26 -21.77 -9.26 -1.72
CA ALA A 26 -22.66 -8.20 -1.33
C ALA A 26 -23.75 -8.71 -0.37
N LYS A 27 -23.49 -8.53 0.93
CA LYS A 27 -24.48 -8.14 1.96
C LYS A 27 -25.36 -9.24 2.57
N SER A 28 -24.77 -10.20 3.29
CA SER A 28 -25.52 -10.80 4.40
C SER A 28 -25.81 -9.68 5.42
N ALA A 29 -27.09 -9.42 5.71
CA ALA A 29 -27.49 -8.44 6.73
C ALA A 29 -26.93 -8.80 8.12
N GLU A 30 -26.72 -10.11 8.35
CA GLU A 30 -26.12 -10.65 9.55
C GLU A 30 -24.66 -10.21 9.72
N ASP A 31 -23.86 -10.19 8.64
CA ASP A 31 -22.45 -9.77 8.73
C ASP A 31 -22.30 -8.28 9.03
N ARG A 32 -23.22 -7.45 8.53
CA ARG A 32 -23.24 -6.02 8.88
C ARG A 32 -23.60 -5.83 10.35
N LYS A 33 -24.55 -6.59 10.87
CA LYS A 33 -24.95 -6.55 12.28
C LYS A 33 -23.84 -7.09 13.19
N ALA A 34 -23.18 -8.17 12.79
CA ALA A 34 -22.04 -8.74 13.50
C ALA A 34 -20.84 -7.77 13.48
N ALA A 35 -20.55 -7.14 12.33
CA ALA A 35 -19.53 -6.10 12.23
C ALA A 35 -19.86 -4.88 13.11
N SER A 36 -21.12 -4.42 13.12
CA SER A 36 -21.55 -3.34 14.01
C SER A 36 -21.48 -3.73 15.49
N ALA A 37 -21.84 -4.96 15.85
CA ALA A 37 -21.74 -5.45 17.23
C ALA A 37 -20.29 -5.56 17.69
N LEU A 38 -19.38 -6.04 16.83
CA LEU A 38 -17.96 -6.08 17.10
C LEU A 38 -17.35 -4.68 17.21
N ALA A 39 -17.73 -3.75 16.32
CA ALA A 39 -17.28 -2.35 16.39
C ALA A 39 -17.78 -1.62 17.65
N SER A 40 -19.03 -1.88 18.07
CA SER A 40 -19.54 -1.35 19.34
C SER A 40 -18.85 -1.96 20.56
N LEU A 41 -18.42 -3.23 20.51
CA LEU A 41 -17.66 -3.87 21.57
C LEU A 41 -16.23 -3.31 21.67
N ASP A 42 -15.59 -3.04 20.53
CA ASP A 42 -14.26 -2.40 20.44
C ASP A 42 -14.29 -0.96 20.98
N ALA A 43 -15.34 -0.21 20.64
CA ALA A 43 -15.57 1.12 21.18
C ALA A 43 -15.90 1.10 22.69
N ALA A 44 -16.69 0.14 23.16
CA ALA A 44 -17.00 -0.02 24.59
C ALA A 44 -15.80 -0.49 25.43
N GLY A 45 -14.88 -1.26 24.84
CA GLY A 45 -13.60 -1.65 25.47
C GLY A 45 -12.63 -0.48 25.68
N HIS A 46 -12.84 0.65 25.01
CA HIS A 46 -12.06 1.87 25.21
C HIS A 46 -12.58 2.74 26.36
N ASP A 47 -13.85 2.60 26.75
CA ASP A 47 -14.51 3.57 27.66
C ASP A 47 -14.65 3.08 29.12
N GLU A 48 -14.71 1.77 29.39
CA GLU A 48 -15.23 1.32 30.71
C GLU A 48 -14.26 0.70 31.72
N THR A 49 -12.95 0.51 31.48
CA THR A 49 -12.05 0.02 32.58
C THR A 49 -10.56 0.39 32.49
N ASN A 50 -10.19 1.52 31.88
CA ASN A 50 -8.85 2.08 32.11
C ASN A 50 -8.85 3.60 32.07
N ASN A 51 -9.35 4.21 33.16
CA ASN A 51 -8.82 5.48 33.64
C ASN A 51 -7.37 5.29 34.14
N LYS A 52 -6.51 4.65 33.35
CA LYS A 52 -5.07 4.88 33.45
C LYS A 52 -4.89 6.22 32.81
N GLU A 53 -4.79 7.24 33.66
CA GLU A 53 -4.29 8.59 33.37
C GLU A 53 -3.58 8.63 32.01
N VAL A 54 -4.36 8.83 30.94
CA VAL A 54 -3.78 8.90 29.59
C VAL A 54 -3.18 10.29 29.57
N ASP A 55 -1.88 10.34 29.78
CA ASP A 55 -1.13 11.59 29.75
C ASP A 55 -1.26 12.19 28.35
N SER A 56 -2.25 13.06 28.22
CA SER A 56 -2.65 13.68 26.97
C SER A 56 -1.51 14.56 26.44
N GLU A 57 -0.62 15.02 27.32
CA GLU A 57 0.60 15.72 26.96
C GLU A 57 1.63 14.76 26.36
N ALA A 58 1.86 13.59 26.98
CA ALA A 58 2.72 12.54 26.42
C ALA A 58 2.20 12.03 25.06
N VAL A 59 0.88 11.91 24.89
CA VAL A 59 0.27 11.56 23.60
C VAL A 59 0.47 12.68 22.59
N ASN A 60 0.25 13.94 22.96
CA ASN A 60 0.45 15.08 22.07
C ASN A 60 1.93 15.23 21.68
N GLN A 61 2.84 15.00 22.61
CA GLN A 61 4.30 14.96 22.41
C GLN A 61 4.70 13.83 21.47
N ALA A 62 4.15 12.63 21.68
CA ALA A 62 4.37 11.47 20.81
C ALA A 62 3.80 11.70 19.41
N MET A 63 2.61 12.30 19.29
CA MET A 63 1.99 12.66 18.00
C MET A 63 2.77 13.75 17.27
N LYS A 64 3.25 14.78 17.98
CA LYS A 64 4.18 15.79 17.42
C LYS A 64 5.50 15.16 17.00
N SER A 65 6.00 14.19 17.76
CA SER A 65 7.18 13.42 17.38
C SER A 65 6.90 12.54 16.17
N LEU A 66 5.73 11.93 16.03
CA LEU A 66 5.33 11.18 14.83
C LEU A 66 5.14 12.07 13.60
N GLY A 67 4.66 13.31 13.78
CA GLY A 67 4.50 14.30 12.71
C GLY A 67 5.78 15.10 12.38
N GLY A 68 6.75 15.13 13.29
CA GLY A 68 8.02 15.85 13.18
C GLY A 68 9.27 14.97 13.06
N SER A 69 9.13 13.66 13.24
CA SER A 69 10.19 12.68 13.07
C SER A 69 10.28 12.27 11.61
N LYS A 70 11.23 12.91 10.94
CA LYS A 70 11.93 12.33 9.79
C LYS A 70 12.25 10.85 10.11
N PRO A 71 11.86 9.88 9.27
CA PRO A 71 11.93 8.47 9.62
C PRO A 71 13.39 8.06 9.85
N SER A 72 13.69 7.62 11.07
CA SER A 72 14.92 6.91 11.39
C SER A 72 14.59 5.43 11.61
N ALA A 73 14.35 4.70 10.51
CA ALA A 73 14.54 3.26 10.44
C ALA A 73 14.45 2.76 8.97
N SER A 74 15.26 3.33 8.09
CA SER A 74 15.66 2.64 6.86
C SER A 74 16.93 3.27 6.32
N LEU A 75 18.04 2.59 6.58
CA LEU A 75 19.24 2.54 5.73
C LEU A 75 19.66 3.87 5.09
N LYS A 76 20.54 4.60 5.77
CA LYS A 76 21.61 5.41 5.16
C LYS A 76 21.22 6.18 3.88
N SER A 77 20.11 6.92 3.89
CA SER A 77 19.86 7.93 2.85
C SER A 77 20.52 9.23 3.32
N PRO A 78 21.53 9.77 2.59
CA PRO A 78 22.12 11.06 2.94
C PRO A 78 21.02 12.12 3.01
N PRO A 79 21.21 13.18 3.83
CA PRO A 79 20.20 14.22 4.00
C PRO A 79 19.75 14.67 2.62
N ALA A 80 18.44 14.68 2.38
CA ALA A 80 17.83 15.26 1.20
C ALA A 80 18.31 16.72 1.09
N LYS A 81 19.48 16.91 0.49
CA LYS A 81 19.90 18.17 -0.06
C LYS A 81 18.79 18.51 -1.05
N ASN A 82 18.31 19.74 -1.07
CA ASN A 82 17.45 20.20 -2.15
C ASN A 82 18.28 20.21 -3.44
N VAL A 83 18.52 19.03 -4.00
CA VAL A 83 19.19 18.82 -5.27
C VAL A 83 18.20 19.32 -6.32
N LYS A 84 18.61 20.38 -7.02
CA LYS A 84 17.92 20.83 -8.22
C LYS A 84 18.19 19.79 -9.29
N VAL A 85 17.15 19.08 -9.67
CA VAL A 85 17.18 18.07 -10.73
C VAL A 85 16.69 18.74 -12.00
N ASP A 86 17.35 18.48 -13.12
CA ASP A 86 16.94 18.98 -14.43
C ASP A 86 15.74 18.19 -14.99
N ASP A 87 14.79 18.87 -15.63
CA ASP A 87 13.63 18.21 -16.21
C ASP A 87 14.01 17.31 -17.40
N GLN A 88 15.09 17.60 -18.13
CA GLN A 88 15.62 16.73 -19.19
C GLN A 88 16.17 15.43 -18.62
N ASP A 89 16.88 15.50 -17.49
CA ASP A 89 17.40 14.31 -16.81
C ASP A 89 16.26 13.44 -16.28
N ILE A 90 15.18 14.05 -15.76
CA ILE A 90 13.97 13.33 -15.35
C ILE A 90 13.32 12.64 -16.56
N ALA A 91 13.16 13.35 -17.69
CA ALA A 91 12.56 12.79 -18.90
C ALA A 91 13.37 11.61 -19.44
N LEU A 92 14.70 11.74 -19.50
CA LEU A 92 15.60 10.68 -19.93
C LEU A 92 15.48 9.43 -19.04
N VAL A 93 15.49 9.60 -17.72
CA VAL A 93 15.42 8.48 -16.77
C VAL A 93 14.04 7.79 -16.81
N VAL A 94 12.96 8.56 -17.00
CA VAL A 94 11.60 8.01 -17.19
C VAL A 94 11.53 7.16 -18.45
N ASP A 95 12.05 7.66 -19.57
CA ASP A 95 12.00 7.00 -20.87
C ASP A 95 12.90 5.75 -20.93
N GLN A 96 14.13 5.84 -20.41
CA GLN A 96 15.12 4.77 -20.55
C GLN A 96 15.00 3.66 -19.50
N LEU A 97 14.54 3.99 -18.28
CA LEU A 97 14.37 2.99 -17.21
C LEU A 97 12.91 2.59 -16.98
N GLU A 98 11.98 3.12 -17.79
CA GLU A 98 10.53 2.91 -17.69
C GLU A 98 9.97 3.18 -16.27
N LEU A 99 10.54 4.19 -15.60
CA LEU A 99 10.13 4.58 -14.25
C LEU A 99 9.05 5.66 -14.28
N THR A 100 8.20 5.68 -13.26
CA THR A 100 7.29 6.82 -13.05
C THR A 100 8.08 8.10 -12.75
N LYS A 101 7.56 9.26 -13.13
CA LYS A 101 8.19 10.58 -12.88
C LYS A 101 8.61 10.75 -11.41
N ALA A 102 7.77 10.28 -10.47
CA ALA A 102 8.07 10.34 -9.04
C ALA A 102 9.32 9.53 -8.68
N LYS A 103 9.45 8.30 -9.21
CA LYS A 103 10.58 7.40 -8.94
C LYS A 103 11.86 7.84 -9.63
N ALA A 104 11.77 8.35 -10.86
CA ALA A 104 12.91 8.96 -11.54
C ALA A 104 13.46 10.15 -10.75
N THR A 105 12.59 11.03 -10.26
CA THR A 105 13.00 12.21 -9.47
C THR A 105 13.65 11.80 -8.13
N GLU A 106 13.14 10.74 -7.49
CA GLU A 106 13.72 10.18 -6.27
C GLU A 106 15.12 9.60 -6.52
N LEU A 107 15.28 8.83 -7.61
CA LEU A 107 16.55 8.25 -8.02
C LEU A 107 17.60 9.34 -8.32
N LEU A 108 17.22 10.36 -9.09
CA LEU A 108 18.10 11.50 -9.38
C LEU A 108 18.50 12.25 -8.10
N LYS A 109 17.57 12.48 -7.17
CA LYS A 109 17.89 13.13 -5.88
C LYS A 109 18.83 12.29 -5.01
N ALA A 110 18.69 10.96 -5.02
CA ALA A 110 19.58 10.06 -4.28
C ALA A 110 21.02 10.06 -4.82
N HIS A 111 21.21 10.46 -6.08
CA HIS A 111 22.50 10.47 -6.78
C HIS A 111 23.01 11.88 -7.10
N ASP A 112 22.69 12.88 -6.26
CA ASP A 112 23.13 14.28 -6.39
C ASP A 112 22.69 14.96 -7.71
N GLY A 113 21.65 14.45 -8.37
CA GLY A 113 21.10 14.99 -9.62
C GLY A 113 21.85 14.51 -10.86
N ASP A 114 22.78 13.56 -10.73
CA ASP A 114 23.55 13.01 -11.84
C ASP A 114 22.84 11.80 -12.45
N ALA A 115 22.28 11.99 -13.65
CA ALA A 115 21.57 10.95 -14.40
C ALA A 115 22.49 9.75 -14.74
N VAL A 116 23.76 9.98 -15.08
CA VAL A 116 24.70 8.92 -15.45
C VAL A 116 25.05 8.06 -14.24
N LYS A 117 25.32 8.71 -13.10
CA LYS A 117 25.57 8.02 -11.83
C LYS A 117 24.34 7.23 -11.36
N ALA A 118 23.16 7.81 -11.49
CA ALA A 118 21.89 7.17 -11.18
C ALA A 118 21.63 5.92 -12.05
N MET A 119 21.76 6.04 -13.37
CA MET A 119 21.56 4.91 -14.29
C MET A 119 22.59 3.80 -14.06
N LYS A 120 23.86 4.15 -13.83
CA LYS A 120 24.90 3.15 -13.50
C LYS A 120 24.64 2.43 -12.19
N ALA A 121 24.15 3.15 -11.18
CA ALA A 121 23.78 2.56 -9.90
C ALA A 121 22.57 1.64 -10.04
N TRP A 122 21.56 2.03 -10.82
CA TRP A 122 20.36 1.25 -11.07
C TRP A 122 20.63 -0.10 -11.72
N VAL A 123 21.50 -0.15 -12.73
CA VAL A 123 21.84 -1.42 -13.42
C VAL A 123 22.69 -2.35 -12.55
N LYS A 124 23.39 -1.82 -11.56
CA LYS A 124 24.22 -2.59 -10.63
C LYS A 124 23.45 -3.04 -9.38
N ALA A 125 22.34 -2.38 -9.07
CA ALA A 125 21.47 -2.68 -7.93
C ALA A 125 20.70 -3.98 -8.17
#